data_AF-A0A6V7WG84-F1
#
_entry.id   AF-A0A6V7WG84-F1
#
_cell.length_a   1.000
_cell.length_b   1.000
_cell.length_c   1.000
_cell.angle_alpha   90.00
_cell.angle_beta   90.00
_cell.angle_gamma   90.00
#
_symmetry.space_group_name_H-M   'P 1'
#
loop_
_entity.id
_entity.type
_entity.pdbx_description
1 polymer ?
#
loop_
_entity_poly.entity_id
_entity_poly.type
_entity_poly.pdbx_seq_one_letter_code
_entity_poly.pdbx_strand_id
1 'polypeptide(L)'
;MASDLRLDACLDLMRRLPPQGCEKHLSDLVALAPELCDSLLQAVDQPLKVAKDKTTGREYLLCDYNRDSDSYRSPWTNTYDPPLEDGIMPSDKLRKLEIEVNAAFEAYRDMYFEGGVSSVYFWDIDNGFAGVVLLKKETDGAINAKEDVKGCWDSIHVVECNERKSSKHVKYKLTSTVMLWLQTQKCSYYRDYEFGWVFDTSNRTGFSYW
;
A
#
# COMPACT_ATOMS: atom_id res chain seq x y z
N MET A 1 16.59 -20.54 -9.07
CA MET A 1 15.91 -21.40 -10.07
C MET A 1 14.69 -22.10 -9.50
N ALA A 2 14.82 -23.05 -8.55
CA ALA A 2 13.63 -23.70 -7.95
C ALA A 2 12.85 -22.78 -6.98
N SER A 3 13.55 -21.90 -6.26
CA SER A 3 12.96 -20.86 -5.41
C SER A 3 12.15 -19.84 -6.21
N ASP A 4 12.71 -19.37 -7.33
CA ASP A 4 12.07 -18.37 -8.20
C ASP A 4 10.78 -18.92 -8.81
N LEU A 5 10.78 -20.19 -9.24
CA LEU A 5 9.58 -20.84 -9.78
C LEU A 5 8.48 -21.03 -8.72
N ARG A 6 8.85 -21.27 -7.45
CA ARG A 6 7.88 -21.32 -6.35
C ARG A 6 7.30 -19.94 -6.04
N LEU A 7 8.13 -18.91 -6.03
CA LEU A 7 7.69 -17.53 -5.82
C LEU A 7 6.72 -17.12 -6.95
N ASP A 8 7.09 -17.35 -8.21
CA ASP A 8 6.24 -17.08 -9.36
C ASP A 8 4.89 -17.82 -9.28
N ALA A 9 4.90 -19.07 -8.82
CA ALA A 9 3.67 -19.85 -8.61
C ALA A 9 2.80 -19.29 -7.47
N CYS A 10 3.41 -18.84 -6.37
CA CYS A 10 2.67 -18.21 -5.27
C CYS A 10 2.05 -16.87 -5.70
N LEU A 11 2.79 -16.07 -6.48
CA LEU A 11 2.27 -14.83 -7.06
C LEU A 11 1.16 -15.11 -8.10
N ASP A 12 1.26 -16.20 -8.87
CA ASP A 12 0.18 -16.65 -9.75
C ASP A 12 -1.06 -17.09 -8.97
N LEU A 13 -0.88 -17.73 -7.81
CA LEU A 13 -1.97 -18.11 -6.94
C LEU A 13 -2.69 -16.87 -6.38
N MET A 14 -1.95 -15.88 -5.89
CA MET A 14 -2.53 -14.62 -5.39
C MET A 14 -3.31 -13.86 -6.45
N ARG A 15 -2.94 -13.98 -7.73
CA ARG A 15 -3.70 -13.39 -8.85
C ARG A 15 -5.02 -14.09 -9.14
N ARG A 16 -5.18 -15.35 -8.71
CA ARG A 16 -6.37 -16.18 -8.99
C ARG A 16 -7.29 -16.36 -7.79
N LEU A 17 -6.75 -16.21 -6.58
CA LEU A 17 -7.57 -16.34 -5.37
C LEU A 17 -8.49 -15.12 -5.22
N PRO A 18 -9.65 -15.28 -4.55
CA PRO A 18 -10.57 -14.18 -4.31
C PRO A 18 -9.87 -13.02 -3.56
N PRO A 19 -9.90 -11.78 -4.09
CA PRO A 19 -9.16 -10.66 -3.48
C PRO A 19 -9.67 -10.28 -2.08
N GLN A 20 -10.91 -10.63 -1.74
CA GLN A 20 -11.52 -10.42 -0.43
C GLN A 20 -10.74 -11.10 0.71
N GLY A 21 -10.07 -12.21 0.39
CA GLY A 21 -9.29 -12.99 1.35
C GLY A 21 -7.79 -12.66 1.35
N CYS A 22 -7.34 -11.57 0.71
CA CYS A 22 -5.92 -11.33 0.43
C CYS A 22 -5.00 -11.52 1.66
N GLU A 23 -5.34 -10.92 2.81
CA GLU A 23 -4.55 -11.06 4.04
C GLU A 23 -4.44 -12.52 4.50
N LYS A 24 -5.55 -13.25 4.45
CA LYS A 24 -5.59 -14.67 4.82
C LYS A 24 -4.82 -15.53 3.83
N HIS A 25 -4.98 -15.28 2.53
CA HIS A 25 -4.27 -16.02 1.48
C HIS A 25 -2.76 -15.83 1.59
N LEU A 26 -2.31 -14.61 1.89
CA LEU A 26 -0.91 -14.33 2.13
C LEU A 26 -0.40 -15.06 3.39
N SER A 27 -1.15 -15.02 4.49
CA SER A 27 -0.82 -15.78 5.71
C SER A 27 -0.74 -17.29 5.46
N ASP A 28 -1.67 -17.85 4.69
CA ASP A 28 -1.71 -19.27 4.35
C ASP A 28 -0.51 -19.65 3.45
N LEU A 29 -0.13 -18.78 2.51
CA LEU A 29 1.06 -18.96 1.67
C LEU A 29 2.36 -18.90 2.46
N VAL A 30 2.48 -17.96 3.41
CA VAL A 30 3.63 -17.87 4.31
C VAL A 30 3.72 -19.12 5.20
N ALA A 31 2.60 -19.64 5.68
CA ALA A 31 2.58 -20.90 6.42
C ALA A 31 2.97 -22.11 5.57
N LEU A 32 2.62 -22.10 4.28
CA LEU A 32 2.93 -23.17 3.32
C LEU A 32 4.39 -23.17 2.88
N ALA A 33 4.98 -22.00 2.68
CA ALA A 33 6.37 -21.82 2.26
C ALA A 33 7.05 -20.73 3.10
N PRO A 34 7.40 -21.01 4.37
CA PRO A 34 8.01 -20.02 5.27
C PRO A 34 9.31 -19.44 4.74
N GLU A 35 10.04 -20.18 3.90
CA GLU A 35 11.28 -19.72 3.27
C GLU A 35 11.08 -18.57 2.28
N LEU A 36 9.84 -18.33 1.81
CA LEU A 36 9.48 -17.26 0.89
C LEU A 36 8.84 -16.06 1.59
N CYS A 37 8.72 -16.07 2.93
CA CYS A 37 8.01 -15.05 3.71
C CYS A 37 8.38 -13.61 3.30
N ASP A 38 9.67 -13.27 3.35
CA ASP A 38 10.14 -11.92 3.03
C ASP A 38 9.87 -11.55 1.57
N SER A 39 10.06 -12.49 0.65
CA SER A 39 9.83 -12.26 -0.79
C SER A 39 8.34 -12.09 -1.09
N LEU A 40 7.46 -12.79 -0.40
CA LEU A 40 6.01 -12.69 -0.56
C LEU A 40 5.49 -11.37 0.00
N LEU A 41 5.91 -10.98 1.21
CA LEU A 41 5.55 -9.71 1.83
C LEU A 41 6.02 -8.51 1.00
N GLN A 42 7.19 -8.60 0.36
CA GLN A 42 7.70 -7.54 -0.51
C GLN A 42 7.01 -7.48 -1.89
N ALA A 43 6.45 -8.60 -2.37
CA ALA A 43 5.91 -8.69 -3.73
C ALA A 43 4.39 -8.58 -3.79
N VAL A 44 3.68 -8.78 -2.67
CA VAL A 44 2.22 -8.79 -2.61
C VAL A 44 1.72 -7.61 -1.81
N ASP A 45 1.13 -6.65 -2.51
CA ASP A 45 0.47 -5.54 -1.86
C ASP A 45 -0.76 -6.02 -1.06
N GLN A 46 -0.99 -5.40 0.10
CA GLN A 46 -2.12 -5.67 0.99
C GLN A 46 -3.02 -4.42 1.10
N PRO A 47 -4.31 -4.59 1.44
CA PRO A 47 -5.18 -3.46 1.76
C PRO A 47 -4.57 -2.57 2.85
N LEU A 48 -4.63 -1.25 2.66
CA LEU A 48 -3.99 -0.32 3.58
C LEU A 48 -4.78 -0.25 4.89
N LYS A 49 -4.06 -0.25 6.01
CA LYS A 49 -4.66 -0.09 7.35
C LYS A 49 -4.41 1.34 7.84
N VAL A 50 -5.39 1.90 8.54
CA VAL A 50 -5.26 3.23 9.14
C VAL A 50 -4.80 3.08 10.59
N ALA A 51 -3.78 3.83 10.96
CA ALA A 51 -3.35 4.03 12.34
C ALA A 51 -3.40 5.51 12.70
N LYS A 52 -3.35 5.79 14.01
CA LYS A 52 -3.37 7.16 14.53
C LYS A 52 -2.09 7.45 15.29
N ASP A 53 -1.39 8.49 14.88
CA ASP A 53 -0.21 8.97 15.58
C ASP A 53 -0.63 9.51 16.95
N LYS A 54 -0.13 8.90 18.01
CA LYS A 54 -0.50 9.23 19.40
C LYS A 54 -0.08 10.65 19.82
N THR A 55 0.95 11.21 19.19
CA THR A 55 1.49 12.54 19.53
C THR A 55 0.76 13.64 18.79
N THR A 56 0.52 13.47 17.49
CA THR A 56 -0.11 14.51 16.66
C THR A 56 -1.62 14.34 16.55
N GLY A 57 -2.15 13.16 16.86
CA GLY A 57 -3.56 12.80 16.66
C GLY A 57 -3.95 12.62 15.19
N ARG A 58 -2.98 12.65 14.26
CA ARG A 58 -3.23 12.53 12.82
C ARG A 58 -3.22 11.06 12.40
N GLU A 59 -4.06 10.75 11.42
CA GLU A 59 -4.12 9.41 10.83
C GLU A 59 -2.97 9.22 9.83
N TYR A 60 -2.49 7.98 9.70
CA TYR A 60 -1.49 7.58 8.73
C TYR A 60 -1.75 6.14 8.27
N LEU A 61 -1.17 5.78 7.13
CA LEU A 61 -1.38 4.49 6.48
C LEU A 61 -0.25 3.53 6.80
N LEU A 62 -0.62 2.29 7.08
CA LEU A 62 0.26 1.17 7.35
C LEU A 62 0.41 0.30 6.11
N CYS A 63 1.66 -0.02 5.77
CA CYS A 63 2.03 -1.02 4.78
C CYS A 63 3.41 -1.57 5.13
N ASP A 64 3.91 -2.54 4.36
CA ASP A 64 5.22 -3.13 4.64
C ASP A 64 6.38 -2.13 4.45
N TYR A 65 6.19 -1.06 3.67
CA TYR A 65 7.23 -0.04 3.42
C TYR A 65 7.50 0.91 4.61
N ASN A 66 6.58 1.01 5.57
CA ASN A 66 6.80 1.75 6.82
C ASN A 66 6.84 0.84 8.05
N ARG A 67 6.93 -0.47 7.84
CA ARG A 67 7.00 -1.49 8.88
C ARG A 67 8.45 -1.85 9.18
N ASP A 68 8.75 -2.01 10.46
CA ASP A 68 9.95 -2.69 10.93
C ASP A 68 9.54 -3.63 12.06
N SER A 69 9.80 -4.93 11.87
CA SER A 69 9.31 -5.99 12.76
C SER A 69 7.78 -5.90 12.94
N ASP A 70 7.28 -5.55 14.12
CA ASP A 70 5.83 -5.38 14.39
C ASP A 70 5.43 -3.92 14.64
N SER A 71 6.32 -2.99 14.34
CA SER A 71 6.09 -1.55 14.53
C SER A 71 6.01 -0.82 13.20
N TYR A 72 5.27 0.29 13.21
CA TYR A 72 5.09 1.13 12.03
C TYR A 72 5.52 2.57 12.28
N ARG A 73 6.29 3.14 11.34
CA ARG A 73 6.77 4.51 11.41
C ARG A 73 5.68 5.49 10.98
N SER A 74 5.38 6.47 11.81
CA SER A 74 4.49 7.58 11.46
C SER A 74 5.21 8.61 10.57
N PRO A 75 4.58 9.11 9.49
CA PRO A 75 5.16 10.14 8.64
C PRO A 75 5.14 11.52 9.31
N TRP A 76 4.39 11.70 10.39
CA TRP A 76 4.24 12.99 11.08
C TRP A 76 5.34 13.19 12.12
N THR A 77 5.48 12.24 13.05
CA THR A 77 6.45 12.28 14.13
C THR A 77 7.79 11.66 13.78
N ASN A 78 7.84 10.84 12.72
CA ASN A 78 9.01 10.04 12.39
C ASN A 78 9.37 9.04 13.49
N THR A 79 8.40 8.55 14.26
CA THR A 79 8.61 7.55 15.31
C THR A 79 7.83 6.28 15.02
N TYR A 80 8.37 5.15 15.44
CA TYR A 80 7.71 3.84 15.38
C TYR A 80 6.69 3.67 16.51
N ASP A 81 5.58 3.00 16.21
CA ASP A 81 4.61 2.51 17.19
C ASP A 81 4.33 1.01 16.94
N PRO A 82 4.58 0.12 17.92
CA PRO A 82 5.26 0.35 19.20
C PRO A 82 6.68 0.95 19.05
N PRO A 83 7.21 1.65 20.08
CA PRO A 83 8.54 2.26 20.00
C PRO A 83 9.64 1.23 19.70
N LEU A 84 10.54 1.59 18.77
CA LEU A 84 11.74 0.83 18.43
C LEU A 84 12.96 1.75 18.51
N GLU A 85 14.05 1.26 19.09
CA GLU A 85 15.32 2.00 19.18
C GLU A 85 16.13 1.93 17.87
N ASP A 86 16.12 0.77 17.20
CA ASP A 86 16.94 0.49 16.01
C ASP A 86 16.11 0.38 14.71
N GLY A 87 15.02 1.14 14.62
CA GLY A 87 14.16 1.14 13.43
C GLY A 87 14.85 1.77 12.21
N ILE A 88 14.51 1.31 11.01
CA ILE A 88 15.05 1.88 9.76
C ILE A 88 14.53 3.32 9.56
N MET A 89 15.46 4.29 9.52
CA MET A 89 15.14 5.72 9.37
C MET A 89 15.69 6.30 8.06
N PRO A 90 14.96 7.22 7.39
CA PRO A 90 15.49 7.95 6.26
C PRO A 90 16.60 8.93 6.68
N SER A 91 17.52 9.24 5.77
CA SER A 91 18.51 10.30 5.99
C SER A 91 17.87 11.68 6.22
N ASP A 92 18.54 12.59 6.92
CA ASP A 92 18.00 13.93 7.24
C ASP A 92 17.54 14.73 6.02
N LYS A 93 18.27 14.59 4.91
CA LYS A 93 17.91 15.24 3.64
C LYS A 93 16.61 14.64 3.09
N LEU A 94 16.50 13.31 3.12
CA LEU A 94 15.36 12.58 2.60
C LEU A 94 14.12 12.77 3.48
N ARG A 95 14.30 12.86 4.79
CA ARG A 95 13.21 13.18 5.74
C ARG A 95 12.61 14.57 5.49
N LYS A 96 13.41 15.58 5.17
CA LYS A 96 12.88 16.90 4.79
C LYS A 96 12.01 16.82 3.53
N LEU A 97 12.48 16.09 2.52
CA LEU A 97 11.71 15.83 1.31
C LEU A 97 10.43 15.03 1.61
N GLU A 98 10.50 14.04 2.49
CA GLU A 98 9.34 13.23 2.92
C GLU A 98 8.25 14.13 3.52
N ILE A 99 8.61 15.11 4.35
CA ILE A 99 7.66 16.05 4.96
C ILE A 99 7.00 16.95 3.89
N GLU A 100 7.80 17.51 2.98
CA GLU A 100 7.29 18.36 1.89
C GLU A 100 6.35 17.59 0.96
N VAL A 101 6.72 16.36 0.60
CA VAL A 101 5.93 15.52 -0.28
C VAL A 101 4.66 15.00 0.41
N ASN A 102 4.70 14.69 1.72
CA ASN A 102 3.47 14.39 2.47
C ASN A 102 2.48 15.56 2.38
N ALA A 103 2.93 16.80 2.61
CA ALA A 103 2.06 17.97 2.50
C ALA A 103 1.51 18.17 1.08
N ALA A 104 2.31 17.93 0.05
CA ALA A 104 1.86 17.99 -1.34
C ALA A 104 0.80 16.93 -1.67
N PHE A 105 0.98 15.70 -1.16
CA PHE A 105 0.01 14.62 -1.39
C PHE A 105 -1.24 14.72 -0.53
N GLU A 106 -1.20 15.39 0.63
CA GLU A 106 -2.41 15.78 1.35
C GLU A 106 -3.27 16.74 0.52
N ALA A 107 -2.64 17.75 -0.11
CA ALA A 107 -3.36 18.65 -1.02
C ALA A 107 -3.89 17.92 -2.25
N TYR A 108 -3.10 17.00 -2.84
CA TYR A 108 -3.56 16.15 -3.95
C TYR A 108 -4.76 15.28 -3.54
N ARG A 109 -4.70 14.65 -2.37
CA ARG A 109 -5.79 13.85 -1.80
C ARG A 109 -7.05 14.70 -1.69
N ASP A 110 -6.96 15.90 -1.11
CA ASP A 110 -8.13 16.75 -0.93
C ASP A 110 -8.74 17.19 -2.26
N MET A 111 -7.91 17.46 -3.27
CA MET A 111 -8.37 17.85 -4.61
C MET A 111 -9.09 16.72 -5.38
N TYR A 112 -8.66 15.47 -5.23
CA TYR A 112 -9.15 14.34 -6.04
C TYR A 112 -10.11 13.40 -5.29
N PHE A 113 -9.92 13.24 -3.99
CA PHE A 113 -10.66 12.29 -3.17
C PHE A 113 -11.61 12.97 -2.18
N GLU A 114 -11.53 14.29 -1.99
CA GLU A 114 -12.36 15.05 -1.05
C GLU A 114 -12.38 14.39 0.34
N GLY A 115 -11.18 14.08 0.86
CA GLY A 115 -10.96 13.42 2.14
C GLY A 115 -10.23 12.07 2.03
N GLY A 116 -10.34 11.25 3.07
CA GLY A 116 -9.54 10.04 3.22
C GLY A 116 -8.18 10.30 3.90
N VAL A 117 -7.27 9.33 3.83
CA VAL A 117 -5.95 9.39 4.45
C VAL A 117 -4.89 9.26 3.37
N SER A 118 -3.78 9.99 3.51
CA SER A 118 -2.60 9.86 2.67
C SER A 118 -1.35 9.76 3.52
N SER A 119 -0.36 9.03 3.06
CA SER A 119 0.95 8.93 3.72
C SER A 119 2.04 8.68 2.70
N VAL A 120 3.20 9.32 2.90
CA VAL A 120 4.37 9.14 2.05
C VAL A 120 5.56 8.72 2.91
N TYR A 121 6.27 7.70 2.44
CA TYR A 121 7.49 7.20 3.08
C TYR A 121 8.61 7.10 2.06
N PHE A 122 9.79 7.58 2.42
CA PHE A 122 11.02 7.47 1.63
C PHE A 122 12.08 6.66 2.38
N TRP A 123 12.96 6.02 1.62
CA TRP A 123 14.16 5.35 2.11
C TRP A 123 15.32 5.51 1.12
N ASP A 124 16.53 5.52 1.64
CA ASP A 124 17.75 5.66 0.84
C ASP A 124 18.09 4.35 0.11
N ILE A 125 18.62 4.48 -1.12
CA ILE A 125 19.17 3.36 -1.91
C ILE A 125 20.55 3.76 -2.44
N ASP A 126 21.39 2.79 -2.85
CA ASP A 126 22.79 3.04 -3.23
C ASP A 126 23.00 4.18 -4.26
N ASN A 127 22.07 4.33 -5.20
CA ASN A 127 22.14 5.31 -6.28
C ASN A 127 20.95 6.28 -6.28
N GLY A 128 20.45 6.69 -5.12
CA GLY A 128 19.38 7.68 -5.01
C GLY A 128 18.45 7.42 -3.83
N PHE A 129 17.15 7.42 -4.07
CA PHE A 129 16.15 7.08 -3.06
C PHE A 129 14.97 6.34 -3.69
N ALA A 130 14.20 5.65 -2.87
CA ALA A 130 12.90 5.13 -3.26
C ALA A 130 11.85 5.55 -2.25
N GLY A 131 10.59 5.42 -2.62
CA GLY A 131 9.48 5.81 -1.79
C GLY A 131 8.19 5.13 -2.16
N VAL A 132 7.24 5.27 -1.26
CA VAL A 132 5.86 4.91 -1.50
C VAL A 132 4.95 6.08 -1.17
N VAL A 133 3.98 6.32 -2.05
CA VAL A 133 2.86 7.22 -1.80
C VAL A 133 1.61 6.36 -1.64
N LEU A 134 0.92 6.56 -0.53
CA LEU A 134 -0.26 5.81 -0.14
C LEU A 134 -1.47 6.74 -0.08
N LEU A 135 -2.58 6.31 -0.65
CA LEU A 135 -3.87 6.99 -0.57
C LEU A 135 -4.93 5.95 -0.19
N LYS A 136 -5.76 6.26 0.79
CA LYS A 136 -6.92 5.44 1.17
C LYS A 136 -8.16 6.30 1.28
N LYS A 137 -9.24 5.88 0.63
CA LYS A 137 -10.56 6.50 0.76
C LYS A 137 -11.61 5.43 0.97
N GLU A 138 -12.30 5.51 2.09
CA GLU A 138 -13.49 4.71 2.37
C GLU A 138 -14.74 5.56 2.11
N THR A 139 -15.84 4.91 1.72
CA THR A 139 -17.14 5.58 1.61
C THR A 139 -17.85 5.50 2.95
N ASP A 140 -18.45 6.62 3.39
CA ASP A 140 -19.23 6.68 4.64
C ASP A 140 -20.60 5.96 4.57
N GLY A 141 -20.78 5.04 3.61
CA GLY A 141 -22.05 4.31 3.40
C GLY A 141 -23.26 5.17 3.01
N ALA A 142 -23.06 6.47 2.75
CA ALA A 142 -24.14 7.45 2.66
C ALA A 142 -24.50 7.91 1.24
N ILE A 143 -24.05 7.23 0.18
CA ILE A 143 -24.43 7.61 -1.19
C ILE A 143 -25.81 7.02 -1.49
N ASN A 144 -26.83 7.77 -1.03
CA ASN A 144 -28.27 7.54 -1.13
C ASN A 144 -28.84 6.50 -0.14
N ALA A 145 -29.72 6.96 0.74
CA ALA A 145 -30.40 6.25 1.83
C ALA A 145 -31.31 5.05 1.42
N LYS A 146 -31.05 4.40 0.28
CA LYS A 146 -31.80 3.25 -0.24
C LYS A 146 -30.95 2.00 -0.47
N GLU A 147 -29.62 2.09 -0.50
CA GLU A 147 -28.73 0.95 -0.72
C GLU A 147 -27.49 1.06 0.17
N ASP A 148 -27.28 0.10 1.07
CA ASP A 148 -26.07 -0.01 1.90
C ASP A 148 -24.91 -0.44 0.99
N VAL A 149 -24.30 0.54 0.29
CA VAL A 149 -23.11 0.33 -0.54
C VAL A 149 -21.88 0.79 0.23
N LYS A 150 -21.01 -0.15 0.57
CA LYS A 150 -19.70 0.10 1.14
C LYS A 150 -18.66 0.06 0.02
N GLY A 151 -17.72 0.97 0.04
CA GLY A 151 -16.64 1.06 -0.94
C GLY A 151 -15.33 1.46 -0.28
N CYS A 152 -14.23 0.90 -0.76
CA CYS A 152 -12.88 1.23 -0.35
C CYS A 152 -11.99 1.36 -1.58
N TRP A 153 -11.18 2.41 -1.57
CA TRP A 153 -10.15 2.68 -2.55
C TRP A 153 -8.81 2.74 -1.84
N ASP A 154 -7.85 1.94 -2.31
CA ASP A 154 -6.47 1.96 -1.86
C ASP A 154 -5.56 2.21 -3.07
N SER A 155 -4.61 3.13 -2.95
CA SER A 155 -3.55 3.33 -3.95
C SER A 155 -2.19 3.27 -3.32
N ILE A 156 -1.30 2.51 -3.96
CA ILE A 156 0.07 2.27 -3.56
C ILE A 156 0.94 2.61 -4.76
N HIS A 157 1.72 3.68 -4.65
CA HIS A 157 2.58 4.17 -5.70
C HIS A 157 4.02 4.07 -5.25
N VAL A 158 4.73 3.04 -5.70
CA VAL A 158 6.14 2.82 -5.42
C VAL A 158 6.98 3.54 -6.47
N VAL A 159 7.79 4.49 -6.04
CA VAL A 159 8.69 5.26 -6.89
C VAL A 159 10.14 4.94 -6.56
N GLU A 160 10.93 4.64 -7.58
CA GLU A 160 12.38 4.48 -7.50
C GLU A 160 13.04 5.63 -8.27
N CYS A 161 13.89 6.38 -7.58
CA CYS A 161 14.62 7.52 -8.10
C CYS A 161 16.10 7.17 -8.21
N ASN A 162 16.60 6.98 -9.43
CA ASN A 162 18.00 6.62 -9.68
C ASN A 162 18.80 7.86 -10.14
N GLU A 163 19.57 8.40 -9.21
CA GLU A 163 20.50 9.51 -9.38
C GLU A 163 21.87 8.98 -9.85
N ARG A 164 22.18 9.18 -11.13
CA ARG A 164 23.52 8.87 -11.66
C ARG A 164 24.46 10.03 -11.35
N LYS A 165 25.55 9.77 -10.61
CA LYS A 165 26.57 10.76 -10.15
C LYS A 165 27.14 11.72 -11.23
N SER A 166 27.03 11.37 -12.51
CA SER A 166 27.56 12.17 -13.64
C SER A 166 26.47 12.72 -14.58
N SER A 167 25.19 12.49 -14.29
CA SER A 167 24.07 12.85 -15.17
C SER A 167 23.26 14.00 -14.55
N LYS A 168 22.85 14.97 -15.37
CA LYS A 168 21.82 15.96 -14.99
C LYS A 168 20.40 15.39 -15.06
N HIS A 169 20.25 14.19 -15.61
CA HIS A 169 18.97 13.48 -15.71
C HIS A 169 18.87 12.42 -14.63
N VAL A 170 17.71 12.37 -14.00
CA VAL A 170 17.32 11.36 -13.01
C VAL A 170 16.31 10.42 -13.66
N LYS A 171 16.48 9.11 -13.47
CA LYS A 171 15.53 8.13 -13.99
C LYS A 171 14.55 7.77 -12.88
N TYR A 172 13.27 8.06 -13.12
CA TYR A 172 12.17 7.64 -12.25
C TYR A 172 11.54 6.38 -12.80
N LYS A 173 11.28 5.41 -11.92
CA LYS A 173 10.46 4.23 -12.20
C LYS A 173 9.31 4.25 -11.22
N LEU A 174 8.08 4.27 -11.74
CA LEU A 174 6.86 4.25 -10.95
C LEU A 174 6.13 2.93 -11.19
N THR A 175 5.77 2.26 -10.10
CA THR A 175 4.88 1.10 -10.09
C THR A 175 3.67 1.46 -9.25
N SER A 176 2.47 1.36 -9.83
CA SER A 176 1.24 1.78 -9.19
C SER A 176 0.30 0.59 -9.07
N THR A 177 -0.14 0.33 -7.84
CA THR A 177 -1.19 -0.62 -7.53
C THR A 177 -2.41 0.14 -7.01
N VAL A 178 -3.57 -0.14 -7.59
CA VAL A 178 -4.86 0.39 -7.13
C VAL A 178 -5.75 -0.78 -6.76
N MET A 179 -6.23 -0.80 -5.52
CA MET A 179 -7.23 -1.75 -5.07
C MET A 179 -8.58 -1.03 -4.94
N LEU A 180 -9.60 -1.63 -5.54
CA LEU A 180 -10.98 -1.16 -5.44
C LEU A 180 -11.84 -2.28 -4.89
N TRP A 181 -12.53 -1.99 -3.80
CA TRP A 181 -13.50 -2.90 -3.19
C TRP A 181 -14.85 -2.22 -3.08
N LEU A 182 -15.90 -2.95 -3.43
CA LEU A 182 -17.29 -2.51 -3.44
C LEU A 182 -18.18 -3.65 -2.94
N GLN A 183 -18.97 -3.40 -1.90
CA GLN A 183 -19.94 -4.34 -1.38
C GLN A 183 -21.31 -3.69 -1.33
N THR A 184 -22.33 -4.39 -1.81
CA THR A 184 -23.72 -3.94 -1.73
C THR A 184 -24.57 -4.99 -1.02
N GLN A 185 -25.32 -4.55 -0.02
CA GLN A 185 -26.37 -5.34 0.62
C GLN A 185 -27.73 -4.77 0.23
N LYS A 186 -28.57 -5.56 -0.42
CA LYS A 186 -29.95 -5.18 -0.77
C LYS A 186 -30.95 -5.88 0.13
N CYS A 187 -31.97 -5.14 0.56
CA CYS A 187 -33.04 -5.68 1.40
C CYS A 187 -33.85 -6.81 0.73
N SER A 188 -33.87 -7.97 1.39
CA SER A 188 -34.84 -9.10 1.37
C SER A 188 -35.15 -9.87 0.08
N TYR A 189 -34.91 -9.36 -1.13
CA TYR A 189 -35.27 -10.07 -2.38
C TYR A 189 -34.13 -10.28 -3.39
N TYR A 190 -32.97 -9.64 -3.19
CA TYR A 190 -31.79 -9.76 -4.06
C TYR A 190 -30.61 -10.36 -3.28
N ARG A 191 -29.69 -11.04 -3.98
CA ARG A 191 -28.48 -11.62 -3.39
C ARG A 191 -27.48 -10.51 -3.03
N ASP A 192 -26.67 -10.76 -2.02
CA ASP A 192 -25.51 -9.93 -1.71
C ASP A 192 -24.50 -10.01 -2.86
N TYR A 193 -23.94 -8.86 -3.24
CA TYR A 193 -22.87 -8.79 -4.23
C TYR A 193 -21.65 -8.11 -3.63
N GLU A 194 -20.50 -8.72 -3.88
CA GLU A 194 -19.21 -8.20 -3.46
C GLU A 194 -18.26 -8.25 -4.65
N PHE A 195 -17.67 -7.10 -4.93
CA PHE A 195 -16.75 -6.90 -6.03
C PHE A 195 -15.42 -6.38 -5.48
N GLY A 196 -14.31 -6.98 -5.91
CA GLY A 196 -12.98 -6.58 -5.50
C GLY A 196 -12.01 -6.74 -6.66
N TRP A 197 -11.17 -5.74 -6.89
CA TRP A 197 -10.16 -5.75 -7.94
C TRP A 197 -8.86 -5.11 -7.47
N VAL A 198 -7.75 -5.63 -7.98
CA VAL A 198 -6.41 -5.06 -7.81
C VAL A 198 -5.81 -4.86 -9.19
N PHE A 199 -5.40 -3.63 -9.49
CA PHE A 199 -4.79 -3.24 -10.77
C PHE A 199 -3.35 -2.81 -10.52
N ASP A 200 -2.38 -3.47 -11.15
CA ASP A 200 -0.95 -3.17 -11.06
C ASP A 200 -0.39 -2.84 -12.45
N THR A 201 0.36 -1.73 -12.56
CA THR A 201 0.91 -1.21 -13.82
C THR A 201 2.31 -1.74 -14.17
N SER A 202 2.91 -2.57 -13.33
CA SER A 202 4.16 -3.24 -13.64
C SER A 202 3.97 -4.21 -14.80
N ASN A 203 4.96 -4.28 -15.71
CA ASN A 203 4.98 -5.23 -16.83
C ASN A 203 5.01 -6.72 -16.41
N ARG A 204 4.76 -7.05 -15.13
CA ARG A 204 4.75 -8.41 -14.58
C ARG A 204 3.35 -8.95 -14.29
N THR A 205 2.30 -8.13 -14.35
CA THR A 205 0.95 -8.52 -13.92
C THR A 205 -0.03 -8.51 -15.08
N GLY A 206 -0.32 -9.71 -15.60
CA GLY A 206 -1.45 -9.93 -16.50
C GLY A 206 -2.78 -9.73 -15.75
N PHE A 207 -3.75 -9.14 -16.46
CA PHE A 207 -5.11 -8.86 -16.01
C PHE A 207 -5.79 -10.11 -15.42
N SER A 208 -6.39 -9.97 -14.24
CA SER A 208 -7.34 -10.95 -13.71
C SER A 208 -8.70 -10.29 -13.62
N TYR A 209 -9.60 -10.68 -14.53
CA TYR A 209 -11.01 -10.31 -14.51
C TYR A 209 -11.78 -11.41 -13.77
N TRP A 210 -12.59 -11.04 -12.78
CA TRP A 210 -13.66 -11.86 -12.24
C TRP A 210 -14.97 -11.10 -12.42
#